data_AF-A0AAW9KZJ0-F1
#
_entry.id   AF-A0AAW9KZJ0-F1
#
_cell.length_a   1.000
_cell.length_b   1.000
_cell.length_c   1.000
_cell.angle_alpha   90.00
_cell.angle_beta   90.00
_cell.angle_gamma   90.00
#
_symmetry.space_group_name_H-M   'P 1'
#
loop_
_entity.id
_entity.type
_entity.pdbx_description
1 polymer ?
#
loop_
_entity_poly.entity_id
_entity_poly.type
_entity_poly.pdbx_seq_one_letter_code
_entity_poly.pdbx_strand_id
1 'polypeptide(L)' 'MEGLFGDLPVTEYFSGISEAVGHLDVLLERDRATVTERGGLLLYELST' A
#
# COMPACT_ATOMS: atom_id res chain seq x y z
N MET A 1 2.62 -10.88 -12.51
CA MET A 1 2.19 -9.58 -11.96
C MET A 1 0.68 -9.48 -12.11
N GLU A 2 -0.03 -10.52 -11.66
CA GLU A 2 -1.47 -10.51 -11.43
C GLU A 2 -1.57 -10.33 -9.91
N GLY A 3 -1.90 -9.12 -9.49
CA GLY A 3 -1.94 -8.70 -8.10
C GLY A 3 -2.95 -7.57 -7.96
N LEU A 4 -2.78 -6.70 -6.97
CA LEU A 4 -3.70 -5.56 -6.72
C LEU A 4 -3.99 -4.68 -7.96
N PHE A 5 -3.10 -4.72 -8.97
CA PHE A 5 -3.14 -3.88 -10.18
C PHE A 5 -3.17 -4.68 -11.49
N GLY A 6 -3.58 -5.95 -11.45
CA GLY A 6 -3.49 -6.87 -12.60
C GLY A 6 -4.21 -6.38 -13.88
N ASP A 7 -5.27 -5.60 -13.71
CA ASP A 7 -6.09 -5.08 -14.82
C ASP A 7 -5.58 -3.75 -15.41
N LEU A 8 -4.58 -3.12 -14.78
CA LEU A 8 -4.05 -1.85 -15.28
C LEU A 8 -3.11 -2.08 -16.48
N PRO A 9 -2.95 -1.08 -17.37
CA PRO A 9 -1.81 -1.02 -18.27
C PRO A 9 -0.51 -0.90 -17.47
N VAL A 10 0.58 -1.52 -17.94
CA VAL A 10 1.91 -1.42 -17.30
C VAL A 10 2.35 0.03 -17.05
N THR A 11 1.98 0.95 -17.96
CA THR A 11 2.27 2.38 -17.85
C THR A 11 1.61 3.05 -16.65
N GLU A 12 0.58 2.42 -16.06
CA GLU A 12 -0.17 2.95 -14.93
C GLU A 12 0.20 2.29 -13.59
N TYR A 13 1.10 1.31 -13.59
CA TYR A 13 1.43 0.55 -12.37
C TYR A 13 2.05 1.43 -11.30
N PHE A 14 2.92 2.34 -11.71
CA PHE A 14 3.54 3.28 -10.77
C PHE A 14 2.50 4.20 -10.12
N SER A 15 1.54 4.69 -10.91
CA SER A 15 0.45 5.52 -10.40
C SER A 15 -0.45 4.74 -9.44
N GLY A 16 -0.84 3.50 -9.80
CA GLY A 16 -1.66 2.65 -8.94
C GLY A 16 -0.98 2.30 -7.61
N ILE A 17 0.31 1.96 -7.63
CA ILE A 17 1.10 1.71 -6.41
C ILE A 17 1.17 2.99 -5.56
N SER A 18 1.49 4.13 -6.17
CA SER A 18 1.59 5.41 -5.45
C SER A 18 0.28 5.79 -4.77
N GLU A 19 -0.85 5.60 -5.46
CA GLU A 19 -2.18 5.83 -4.89
C GLU A 19 -2.47 4.89 -3.72
N ALA A 20 -2.17 3.59 -3.86
CA ALA A 20 -2.39 2.63 -2.79
C ALA A 20 -1.56 2.94 -1.55
N VAL A 21 -0.29 3.33 -1.71
CA VAL A 21 0.56 3.79 -0.59
C VAL A 21 -0.03 5.02 0.07
N GLY A 22 -0.48 6.02 -0.70
CA GLY A 22 -1.13 7.21 -0.15
C GLY A 22 -2.39 6.90 0.68
N HIS A 23 -3.18 5.89 0.29
CA HIS A 23 -4.31 5.44 1.11
C HIS A 23 -3.87 4.78 2.42
N LEU A 24 -2.76 4.02 2.41
CA LEU A 24 -2.17 3.46 3.62
C LEU A 24 -1.66 4.55 4.55
N ASP A 25 -1.06 5.60 4.02
CA ASP A 25 -0.61 6.75 4.82
C ASP A 25 -1.79 7.44 5.52
N VAL A 26 -2.92 7.62 4.83
CA VAL A 26 -4.15 8.15 5.45
C VAL A 26 -4.66 7.26 6.59
N LEU A 27 -4.50 5.94 6.49
CA LEU A 27 -4.88 5.01 7.56
C LEU A 27 -3.93 5.12 8.76
N LEU A 28 -2.63 5.32 8.52
CA LEU A 28 -1.64 5.56 9.58
C LEU A 28 -1.93 6.87 10.31
N GLU A 29 -2.18 7.96 9.58
CA GLU A 29 -2.50 9.27 10.16
C GLU A 29 -3.75 9.27 11.04
N ARG A 30 -4.66 8.32 10.80
CA ARG A 30 -5.93 8.18 11.54
C ARG A 30 -5.86 7.12 12.64
N ASP A 31 -4.68 6.60 12.95
CA ASP A 31 -4.47 5.49 13.90
C ASP A 31 -5.30 4.24 13.55
N ARG A 32 -5.64 4.05 12.28
CA ARG A 32 -6.43 2.91 11.76
C ARG A 32 -5.56 1.76 11.27
N ALA A 33 -4.27 2.00 11.07
CA ALA A 33 -3.29 0.99 10.78
C ALA A 33 -1.99 1.24 11.55
N THR A 34 -1.14 0.22 11.59
CA THR A 34 0.25 0.30 12.05
C THR A 34 1.16 -0.22 10.93
N VAL A 35 2.42 0.22 10.92
CA VAL A 35 3.42 -0.23 9.94
C VAL A 35 4.67 -0.75 10.64
N THR A 36 5.20 -1.88 10.15
CA THR A 36 6.48 -2.44 10.61
C THR A 36 7.36 -2.83 9.44
N GLU A 37 8.67 -2.59 9.56
CA GLU A 37 9.64 -3.05 8.56
C GLU A 37 10.10 -4.48 8.87
N ARG A 38 10.03 -5.38 7.87
CA ARG A 38 10.52 -6.76 7.97
C ARG A 38 11.28 -7.15 6.70
N GLY A 39 12.60 -7.26 6.80
CA GLY A 39 13.44 -7.71 5.69
C GLY A 39 13.34 -6.83 4.45
N GLY A 40 13.27 -5.50 4.63
CA GLY A 40 13.12 -4.54 3.53
C GLY A 40 11.70 -4.42 2.97
N LEU A 41 10.71 -5.07 3.60
CA LEU A 41 9.29 -4.90 3.29
C LEU A 41 8.61 -4.09 4.38
N LEU A 42 7.71 -3.17 3.97
CA LEU A 42 6.78 -2.54 4.89
C LEU A 42 5.51 -3.40 5.00
N LEU A 43 5.21 -3.84 6.21
CA LEU A 43 3.99 -4.57 6.54
C LEU A 43 3.02 -3.62 7.24
N TYR A 44 1.86 -3.42 6.64
CA TYR A 44 0.77 -2.63 7.20
C TYR A 44 -0.28 -3.56 7.79
N GLU A 45 -0.68 -3.32 9.03
CA GLU A 45 -1.69 -4.12 9.75
C GLU A 45 -2.77 -3.19 10.31
N LEU A 46 -4.04 -3.61 10.25
CA LEU A 46 -5.13 -2.83 10.83
C LEU A 46 -4.95 -2.72 12.35
N SER A 47 -5.13 -1.51 12.88
CA SER A 47 -5.13 -1.27 14.32
C SER A 47 -6.36 -1.95 14.94
N THR A 48 -6.13 -2.73 16.00
CA THR A 48 -7.19 -3.38 16.79
C THR A 48 -7.95 -2.37 17.63
#